data_AF-A0A8B4TNR1-F1
#
_entry.id   AF-A0A8B4TNR1-F1
#
_cell.length_a   1.000
_cell.length_b   1.000
_cell.length_c   1.000
_cell.angle_alpha   90.00
_cell.angle_beta   90.00
_cell.angle_gamma   90.00
#
_symmetry.space_group_name_H-M   'P 1'
#
loop_
_entity.id
_entity.type
_entity.pdbx_description
1 polymer ?
#
loop_
_entity_poly.entity_id
_entity_poly.type
_entity_poly.pdbx_seq_one_letter_code
_entity_poly.pdbx_strand_id
1 'polypeptide(L)' 'MNTLPWNKDRIIGQKRPLQISRILGIRIRLELEGKTRNLTLFNMALDSKLRGCELVKLKVSNDTLEISESIEV' A
#
# COMPACT_ATOMS: atom_id res chain seq x y z
N MET A 1 10.01 27.26 -10.39
CA MET A 1 10.83 26.35 -9.56
C MET A 1 11.18 25.15 -10.41
N ASN A 2 12.44 24.97 -10.79
CA ASN A 2 12.88 23.84 -11.59
C ASN A 2 12.96 22.58 -10.72
N THR A 3 11.85 21.85 -10.59
CA THR A 3 11.83 20.55 -9.92
C THR A 3 12.39 19.50 -10.88
N LEU A 4 13.71 19.49 -11.04
CA LEU A 4 14.37 18.39 -11.75
C LEU A 4 14.01 17.10 -11.01
N PRO A 5 13.49 16.08 -11.72
CA PRO A 5 13.08 14.85 -11.07
C PRO A 5 14.32 14.18 -10.45
N TRP A 6 14.17 13.60 -9.26
CA TRP A 6 15.27 13.04 -8.46
C TRP A 6 16.08 11.96 -9.21
N ASN A 7 15.53 11.43 -10.29
CA ASN A 7 16.08 10.39 -11.14
C ASN A 7 16.51 10.87 -12.53
N LYS A 8 16.61 12.19 -12.76
CA LYS A 8 17.10 12.71 -14.04
C LYS A 8 18.49 12.11 -14.34
N ASP A 9 18.66 11.61 -15.56
CA ASP A 9 19.88 10.98 -16.07
C ASP A 9 20.30 9.68 -15.36
N ARG A 10 19.42 9.05 -14.56
CA ARG A 10 19.64 7.72 -13.96
C ARG A 10 18.72 6.67 -14.58
N ILE A 11 19.32 5.64 -15.18
CA ILE A 11 18.61 4.41 -15.58
C ILE A 11 18.28 3.64 -14.30
N ILE A 12 17.06 3.79 -13.80
CA ILE A 12 16.55 2.98 -12.69
C ILE A 12 16.05 1.67 -13.30
N GLY A 13 16.78 0.59 -13.06
CA GLY A 13 16.35 -0.76 -13.42
C GLY A 13 15.08 -1.18 -12.68
N GLN A 14 14.59 -2.40 -12.95
CA GLN A 14 13.42 -2.94 -12.27
C GLN A 14 13.62 -2.91 -10.75
N LYS A 15 12.74 -2.21 -10.03
CA LYS A 15 12.72 -2.26 -8.57
C LYS A 15 12.42 -3.70 -8.15
N ARG A 16 13.18 -4.21 -7.18
CA ARG A 16 12.92 -5.54 -6.61
C ARG A 16 11.47 -5.59 -6.08
N PRO A 17 10.75 -6.70 -6.29
CA PRO A 17 9.43 -6.87 -5.71
C PRO A 17 9.50 -6.71 -4.18
N LEU A 18 8.42 -6.21 -3.59
CA LEU A 18 8.31 -6.09 -2.14
C LEU A 18 8.35 -7.50 -1.52
N GLN A 19 9.20 -7.67 -0.51
CA GLN A 19 9.21 -8.92 0.26
C GLN A 19 7.94 -9.02 1.10
N ILE A 20 7.41 -10.24 1.24
CA ILE A 20 6.21 -10.55 2.03
C ILE A 20 6.38 -10.07 3.49
N SER A 21 7.56 -10.27 4.07
CA SER A 21 7.89 -9.78 5.42
C SER A 21 7.74 -8.26 5.57
N ARG A 22 8.09 -7.49 4.53
CA ARG A 22 7.92 -6.04 4.52
C ARG A 22 6.45 -5.63 4.40
N ILE A 23 5.65 -6.38 3.64
CA ILE A 23 4.21 -6.16 3.51
C ILE A 23 3.53 -6.40 4.86
N LEU A 24 3.80 -7.54 5.49
CA LEU A 24 3.27 -7.89 6.81
C LEU A 24 3.68 -6.87 7.88
N GLY A 25 4.94 -6.43 7.89
CA GLY A 25 5.39 -5.41 8.84
C GLY A 25 4.65 -4.07 8.69
N ILE A 26 4.31 -3.67 7.46
CA ILE A 26 3.50 -2.46 7.22
C ILE A 26 2.06 -2.69 7.68
N ARG A 27 1.46 -3.84 7.38
CA ARG A 27 0.09 -4.19 7.78
C ARG A 27 -0.08 -4.15 9.29
N ILE A 28 0.78 -4.86 10.02
CA ILE A 28 0.77 -4.92 11.49
C ILE A 28 0.91 -3.52 12.08
N ARG A 29 1.79 -2.68 11.54
CA ARG A 29 1.96 -1.31 12.02
C ARG A 29 0.69 -0.47 11.81
N LEU A 30 0.00 -0.62 10.69
CA LEU A 30 -1.27 0.08 10.41
C LEU A 30 -2.41 -0.40 11.31
N GLU A 31 -2.44 -1.69 11.62
CA GLU A 31 -3.38 -2.29 12.57
C GLU A 31 -3.14 -1.78 14.00
N LEU A 32 -1.89 -1.76 14.45
CA LEU A 32 -1.51 -1.23 15.77
C LEU A 32 -1.80 0.26 15.92
N GLU A 33 -1.66 1.04 14.85
CA GLU A 33 -2.01 2.47 14.84
C GLU A 33 -3.52 2.72 14.73
N GLY A 34 -4.35 1.67 14.58
CA GLY A 34 -5.82 1.80 14.48
C GLY A 34 -6.29 2.57 13.24
N LYS A 35 -5.45 2.67 12.20
CA LYS A 35 -5.73 3.48 11.01
C LYS A 35 -6.51 2.70 9.96
N THR A 36 -7.79 2.44 10.24
CA THR A 36 -8.67 1.61 9.40
C THR A 36 -8.70 2.05 7.93
N ARG A 37 -8.79 3.36 7.66
CA ARG A 37 -8.74 3.89 6.29
C ARG A 37 -7.43 3.51 5.56
N ASN A 38 -6.31 3.62 6.23
CA ASN A 38 -5.00 3.35 5.62
C ASN A 38 -4.79 1.85 5.44
N LEU A 39 -5.32 1.02 6.35
CA LEU A 39 -5.31 -0.43 6.23
C LEU A 39 -6.12 -0.90 5.01
N THR A 40 -7.33 -0.37 4.83
CA THR A 40 -8.17 -0.68 3.65
C THR A 40 -7.50 -0.23 2.35
N LEU A 41 -6.95 0.99 2.32
CA LEU A 41 -6.21 1.48 1.15
C LEU A 41 -4.97 0.61 0.87
N PHE A 42 -4.24 0.20 1.90
CA PHE A 42 -3.07 -0.66 1.76
C PHE A 42 -3.43 -2.02 1.18
N ASN A 43 -4.45 -2.69 1.72
CA ASN A 43 -4.93 -3.98 1.21
C ASN A 43 -5.41 -3.84 -0.25
N MET A 44 -6.24 -2.83 -0.54
CA MET A 44 -6.72 -2.58 -1.90
C MET A 44 -5.57 -2.31 -2.90
N ALA A 45 -4.51 -1.61 -2.49
CA ALA A 45 -3.35 -1.36 -3.33
C ALA A 45 -2.58 -2.64 -3.70
N LEU A 46 -2.54 -3.61 -2.78
CA LEU A 46 -1.92 -4.91 -3.01
C LEU A 46 -2.73 -5.73 -4.02
N ASP A 47 -4.06 -5.73 -3.90
CA ASP A 47 -4.94 -6.54 -4.75
C ASP A 47 -5.04 -5.99 -6.18
N SER A 48 -5.12 -4.66 -6.31
CA SER A 48 -5.52 -4.01 -7.57
C SER A 48 -4.36 -3.59 -8.49
N LYS A 49 -3.10 -3.76 -8.06
CA LYS A 49 -1.89 -3.24 -8.75
C LYS A 49 -2.00 -1.76 -9.13
N LEU A 50 -2.81 -0.98 -8.40
CA LEU A 50 -3.04 0.43 -8.70
C LEU A 50 -1.85 1.31 -8.32
N ARG A 51 -1.68 2.42 -9.06
CA ARG A 51 -0.75 3.49 -8.68
C ARG A 51 -1.30 4.22 -7.46
N GLY A 52 -0.43 4.67 -6.56
CA GLY A 52 -0.83 5.39 -5.34
C GLY A 52 -1.69 6.64 -5.61
N CYS A 53 -1.48 7.33 -6.73
CA CYS A 53 -2.32 8.47 -7.13
C CYS A 53 -3.76 8.09 -7.51
N GLU A 54 -3.95 6.88 -8.04
CA GLU A 54 -5.27 6.37 -8.41
C GLU A 54 -5.99 5.84 -7.17
N LEU A 55 -5.25 5.20 -6.27
CA LEU A 55 -5.75 4.72 -4.99
C LEU A 55 -6.29 5.86 -4.10
N VAL A 56 -5.59 7.00 -4.02
CA VAL A 56 -6.02 8.15 -3.20
C VAL A 56 -7.27 8.84 -3.77
N LYS A 57 -7.52 8.71 -5.08
CA LYS A 57 -8.74 9.22 -5.73
C LYS A 57 -9.96 8.32 -5.52
N LEU A 58 -9.76 7.07 -5.09
CA LEU A 58 -10.87 6.16 -4.81
C LEU A 58 -11.61 6.62 -3.55
N LYS A 59 -12.93 6.76 -3.70
CA LYS A 59 -13.83 7.02 -2.57
C LYS A 59 -13.99 5.70 -1.81
N VAL A 60 -13.33 5.60 -0.66
CA VAL A 60 -13.48 4.48 0.26
C VAL A 60 -14.90 4.54 0.82
N SER A 61 -15.84 3.81 0.21
CA SER A 61 -17.07 3.40 0.88
C SER A 61 -16.67 2.45 1.99
N ASN A 62 -16.92 2.86 3.23
CA ASN A 62 -16.57 2.11 4.43
C ASN A 62 -17.50 0.91 4.56
N ASP A 63 -17.29 -0.09 3.73
CA ASP A 63 -17.84 -1.41 3.95
C ASP A 63 -16.73 -2.19 4.64
N THR A 64 -16.97 -2.45 5.91
CA THR A 64 -16.28 -3.42 6.74
C THR A 64 -16.36 -4.77 6.03
N LEU A 65 -15.54 -4.98 5.00
CA LEU A 65 -15.31 -6.30 4.46
C LEU A 65 -14.53 -7.02 5.53
N GLU A 66 -15.26 -7.96 6.13
CA GLU A 66 -14.88 -8.99 7.08
C GLU A 66 -13.44 -9.44 6.95
N ILE A 67 -12.88 -9.92 8.08
CA ILE A 67 -11.79 -10.89 8.25
C ILE A 67 -11.16 -10.54 9.62
N SER A 68 -11.38 -11.21 10.77
CA SER A 68 -11.90 -12.56 11.04
C SER A 68 -11.61 -13.58 9.94
N GLU A 69 -10.37 -13.65 9.51
CA GLU A 69 -9.72 -14.91 9.16
C GLU A 69 -8.28 -14.81 9.67
N SER A 70 -8.02 -15.66 10.65
CA SER A 70 -6.80 -16.45 10.77
C SER A 70 -5.50 -15.64 10.86
N ILE A 71 -4.89 -15.46 12.04
CA ILE A 71 -4.21 -16.57 12.76
C ILE A 71 -4.26 -17.88 11.96
N GLU A 72 -3.46 -17.96 10.90
CA GLU A 72 -2.74 -19.19 10.48
C GLU A 72 -1.95 -18.90 9.20
N VAL A 73 -0.72 -18.41 9.39
CA VAL A 73 0.50 -19.08 8.92
C VAL A 73 1.54 -18.95 10.02
#